data_AF-A0A8J8D8V4-F1
#
_entry.id   AF-A0A8J8D8V4-F1
#
_cell.length_a   1.000
_cell.length_b   1.000
_cell.length_c   1.000
_cell.angle_alpha   90.00
_cell.angle_beta   90.00
_cell.angle_gamma   90.00
#
_symmetry.space_group_name_H-M   'P 1'
#
loop_
_entity.id
_entity.type
_entity.pdbx_description
1 polymer ?
#
loop_
_entity_poly.entity_id
_entity_poly.type
_entity_poly.pdbx_seq_one_letter_code
_entity_poly.pdbx_strand_id
1 'polypeptide(L)' 'MGENGCNVFPTAKVCKFCAGERLDDVVALLKRKGYEVSVEGCLGLCAKYDCGNINVIAGNAEISVRDIEELETAVVGGVV' A
#
# COMPACT_ATOMS: atom_id res chain seq x y z
N MET A 1 -22.85 -17.20 -10.66
CA MET A 1 -22.34 -17.28 -9.28
C MET A 1 -22.27 -15.86 -8.72
N GLY A 2 -23.31 -15.45 -8.00
CA GLY A 2 -23.25 -14.31 -7.08
C GLY A 2 -23.54 -14.92 -5.71
N GLU A 3 -22.49 -15.10 -4.92
CA GLU A 3 -22.60 -15.65 -3.58
C GLU A 3 -22.71 -14.49 -2.60
N ASN A 4 -23.63 -14.61 -1.64
CA ASN A 4 -23.86 -13.64 -0.60
C ASN A 4 -22.59 -13.48 0.25
N GLY A 5 -21.87 -12.37 0.08
CA GLY A 5 -20.75 -11.97 0.93
C GLY A 5 -20.25 -10.62 0.47
N CYS A 6 -20.09 -9.65 1.37
CA CYS A 6 -19.45 -8.38 1.06
C CYS A 6 -18.12 -8.69 0.35
N ASN A 7 -17.97 -8.30 -0.92
CA ASN A 7 -16.74 -8.49 -1.67
C ASN A 7 -15.72 -7.48 -1.14
N VAL A 8 -15.18 -7.73 0.05
CA VAL A 8 -14.23 -6.84 0.71
C VAL A 8 -12.88 -7.07 0.05
N PHE A 9 -12.64 -6.39 -1.07
CA PHE A 9 -11.31 -6.30 -1.63
C PHE A 9 -10.43 -5.63 -0.57
N PRO A 10 -9.23 -6.16 -0.29
CA PRO A 10 -8.34 -5.53 0.67
C PRO A 10 -7.96 -4.13 0.15
N THR A 11 -8.21 -3.09 0.94
CA THR A 11 -7.89 -1.71 0.55
C THR A 11 -6.45 -1.39 0.89
N ALA A 12 -5.72 -0.68 0.03
CA ALA A 12 -4.39 -0.15 0.33
C ALA A 12 -4.38 1.38 0.26
N LYS A 13 -3.91 2.05 1.30
CA LYS A 13 -3.73 3.51 1.30
C LYS A 13 -2.27 3.84 1.06
N VAL A 14 -1.99 4.73 0.11
CA VAL A 14 -0.62 5.15 -0.23
C VAL A 14 -0.44 6.62 0.11
N CYS A 15 0.65 6.94 0.79
CA CYS A 15 1.00 8.33 1.08
C CYS A 15 1.70 8.96 -0.14
N LYS A 16 1.06 9.96 -0.76
CA LYS A 16 1.60 10.71 -1.91
C LYS A 16 2.94 11.36 -1.61
N PHE A 17 3.09 11.97 -0.42
CA PHE A 17 4.34 12.65 -0.06
C PHE A 17 5.50 11.68 0.20
N CYS A 18 5.20 10.46 0.66
CA CYS A 18 6.20 9.42 0.92
C CYS A 18 6.62 8.68 -0.36
N ALA A 19 5.65 8.34 -1.21
CA ALA A 19 5.94 7.67 -2.47
C ALA A 19 6.63 8.59 -3.48
N GLY A 20 6.35 9.90 -3.44
CA GLY A 20 6.98 10.90 -4.29
C GLY A 20 6.79 10.58 -5.77
N GLU A 21 7.87 10.59 -6.55
CA GLU A 21 7.86 10.26 -7.99
C GLU A 21 7.48 8.80 -8.27
N ARG A 22 7.66 7.90 -7.30
CA ARG A 22 7.35 6.45 -7.42
C ARG A 22 5.88 6.13 -7.13
N LEU A 23 5.04 7.15 -6.90
CA LEU A 23 3.64 6.97 -6.54
C LEU A 23 2.89 6.09 -7.55
N ASP A 24 3.10 6.34 -8.85
CA ASP A 24 2.37 5.62 -9.90
C ASP A 24 2.74 4.14 -9.91
N ASP A 25 4.04 3.82 -9.80
CA ASP A 25 4.54 2.44 -9.72
C ASP A 25 3.99 1.70 -8.49
N VAL A 26 3.96 2.37 -7.34
CA VAL A 26 3.43 1.81 -6.08
C VAL A 26 1.94 1.50 -6.21
N VAL A 27 1.17 2.44 -6.78
CA VAL A 27 -0.27 2.24 -7.03
C VAL A 27 -0.49 1.10 -8.02
N ALA A 28 0.29 1.05 -9.10
CA ALA A 28 0.20 -0.01 -10.11
C ALA A 28 0.54 -1.38 -9.52
N LEU A 29 1.57 -1.48 -8.68
CA LEU A 29 1.93 -2.70 -7.96
C LEU A 29 0.76 -3.20 -7.10
N LEU A 30 0.23 -2.35 -6.21
CA LEU A 30 -0.84 -2.72 -5.28
C LEU A 30 -2.12 -3.13 -6.03
N LYS A 31 -2.48 -2.42 -7.10
CA LYS A 31 -3.61 -2.80 -7.97
C LYS A 31 -3.38 -4.15 -8.63
N ARG A 32 -2.16 -4.42 -9.14
CA ARG A 32 -1.80 -5.75 -9.70
C ARG A 32 -1.88 -6.87 -8.66
N LYS A 33 -1.63 -6.57 -7.39
CA LYS A 33 -1.79 -7.52 -6.27
C LYS A 33 -3.26 -7.67 -5.81
N GLY A 34 -4.21 -6.97 -6.44
CA GLY A 34 -5.64 -7.08 -6.15
C GLY A 34 -6.14 -6.16 -5.03
N TYR A 35 -5.34 -5.17 -4.62
CA TYR A 35 -5.77 -4.19 -3.63
C TYR A 35 -6.54 -3.03 -4.28
N GLU A 36 -7.56 -2.54 -3.57
CA GLU A 36 -8.20 -1.27 -3.92
C GLU A 36 -7.36 -0.11 -3.36
N VAL A 37 -6.73 0.66 -4.23
CA VAL A 37 -5.73 1.66 -3.84
C VAL A 37 -6.31 3.06 -3.70
N SER A 38 -6.14 3.67 -2.53
CA SER A 38 -6.47 5.07 -2.24
C SER A 38 -5.21 5.89 -1.99
N VAL A 39 -5.05 6.99 -2.71
CA VAL A 39 -3.89 7.89 -2.56
C VAL A 39 -4.26 9.04 -1.64
N GLU A 40 -3.59 9.12 -0.49
CA GLU A 40 -3.80 10.16 0.52
C GLU A 40 -2.59 11.10 0.57
N GLY A 41 -2.78 12.32 1.08
CA GLY A 41 -1.71 13.32 1.24
C GLY A 41 -0.58 12.81 2.16
N CYS A 42 -0.73 12.94 3.48
CA CYS A 42 0.07 12.18 4.45
C CYS A 42 -0.83 11.27 5.28
N LEU A 43 -0.39 10.02 5.46
CA LEU A 43 -1.04 9.01 6.31
C LEU A 43 -0.64 9.12 7.80
N GLY A 44 0.06 10.18 8.20
CA GLY A 44 0.69 10.30 9.53
C GLY A 44 1.93 9.42 9.72
N LEU A 45 2.17 8.44 8.84
CA LEU A 45 3.34 7.56 8.83
C LEU A 45 4.66 8.34 8.64
N CYS A 46 4.59 9.50 7.99
CA CYS A 46 5.71 10.41 7.81
C CYS A 46 6.29 10.96 9.14
N ALA A 47 5.54 10.92 10.24
CA ALA A 47 6.00 11.30 11.58
C ALA A 47 6.58 10.11 12.39
N LYS A 48 6.33 8.88 11.93
CA LYS A 48 6.70 7.63 12.60
C LYS A 48 7.91 6.95 11.94
N TYR A 49 8.07 7.12 10.63
CA TYR A 49 9.11 6.51 9.82
C TYR A 49 9.97 7.57 9.10
N ASP A 50 11.16 7.18 8.66
CA ASP A 50 12.08 8.05 7.91
C ASP A 50 11.46 8.63 6.64
N CYS A 51 11.76 9.91 6.39
CA CYS A 51 11.42 10.57 5.13
C CYS A 51 12.16 9.93 3.95
N GLY A 52 11.45 9.72 2.84
CA GLY A 52 11.96 9.04 1.64
C GLY A 52 11.56 7.57 1.51
N ASN A 53 10.99 6.98 2.57
CA ASN A 53 10.39 5.64 2.49
C ASN A 53 9.02 5.67 1.81
N ILE A 54 8.67 4.57 1.16
CA ILE A 54 7.33 4.30 0.65
C ILE A 54 6.47 3.80 1.80
N ASN A 55 5.47 4.60 2.17
CA ASN A 55 4.55 4.31 3.27
C ASN A 55 3.17 3.92 2.72
N VAL A 56 2.75 2.70 3.02
CA VAL A 56 1.49 2.10 2.58
C VAL A 56 0.77 1.45 3.76
N ILE A 57 -0.55 1.60 3.83
CA ILE A 57 -1.40 0.86 4.76
C ILE A 57 -2.21 -0.14 3.93
N ALA A 58 -1.82 -1.40 3.93
CA ALA A 58 -2.51 -2.48 3.22
C ALA A 58 -3.43 -3.23 4.20
N GLY A 59 -4.75 -3.04 4.06
CA GLY A 59 -5.75 -3.55 4.99
C GLY A 59 -5.50 -3.02 6.41
N ASN A 60 -5.04 -3.90 7.30
CA ASN A 60 -4.73 -3.58 8.69
C ASN A 60 -3.22 -3.54 8.99
N ALA A 61 -2.37 -3.66 7.96
CA ALA A 61 -0.91 -3.69 8.07
C ALA A 61 -0.28 -2.38 7.59
N GLU A 62 0.60 -1.80 8.41
CA GLU A 62 1.44 -0.66 8.03
C GLU A 62 2.74 -1.18 7.41
N ILE A 63 3.05 -0.75 6.19
CA ILE A 63 4.26 -1.13 5.45
C ILE A 63 5.05 0.15 5.19
N SER A 64 6.27 0.21 5.71
CA SER A 64 7.25 1.27 5.43
C SER A 64 8.50 0.62 4.89
N VAL A 65 8.79 0.86 3.61
CA VAL A 65 9.93 0.25 2.91
C VAL A 65 10.68 1.31 2.12
N ARG A 66 11.96 1.07 1.84
CA ARG A 66 12.77 2.05 1.08
C ARG A 66 12.46 2.03 -0.40
N ASP A 67 12.20 0.85 -0.93
CA ASP A 67 12.12 0.59 -2.37
C ASP A 67 10.90 -0.26 -2.74
N ILE A 68 10.55 -0.24 -4.02
CA ILE A 68 9.34 -0.92 -4.52
C ILE A 68 9.48 -2.45 -4.50
N GLU A 69 10.69 -2.98 -4.61
CA GLU A 69 10.98 -4.43 -4.54
C GLU A 69 10.69 -4.97 -3.12
N GLU A 70 11.08 -4.21 -2.10
CA GLU A 70 10.73 -4.51 -0.71
C GLU A 70 9.22 -4.38 -0.50
N LEU A 71 8.59 -3.38 -1.12
CA LEU A 71 7.13 -3.24 -1.06
C LEU A 71 6.48 -4.51 -1.61
N GLU A 72 6.86 -4.95 -2.80
CA GLU A 72 6.32 -6.16 -3.43
C GLU A 72 6.45 -7.38 -2.52
N THR A 73 7.61 -7.57 -1.92
CA THR A 73 7.86 -8.67 -0.98
C THR A 73 6.97 -8.56 0.25
N ALA A 74 6.84 -7.37 0.83
CA ALA A 74 6.02 -7.11 2.00
C ALA A 74 4.52 -7.33 1.74
N VAL A 75 4.00 -6.93 0.56
CA VAL A 75 2.59 -7.16 0.22
C VAL A 75 2.30 -8.64 -0.09
N VAL A 76 3.30 -9.40 -0.53
CA VAL A 76 3.20 -10.86 -0.78
C VAL A 76 3.35 -11.68 0.50
N GLY A 77 4.17 -11.22 1.45
CA GLY A 77 4.42 -11.91 2.73
C GLY A 77 3.28 -11.85 3.75
N GLY A 78 2.22 -11.07 3.49
CA GLY A 78 1.03 -10.96 4.34
C GLY A 78 0.00 -12.09 4.18
N VAL A 79 0.31 -13.15 3.41
CA VAL A 79 -0.52 -14.35 3.28
C VAL A 79 0.07 -15.50 4.12
N VAL A 80 0.04 -15.35 5.45
CA VAL A 80 0.24 -16.47 6.38
C VAL A 80 -0.82 -16.45 7.48
#